data_AF-A0AAJ0BEV8-F1
#
_entry.id   AF-A0AAJ0BEV8-F1
#
_cell.length_a   1.000
_cell.length_b   1.000
_cell.length_c   1.000
_cell.angle_alpha   90.00
_cell.angle_beta   90.00
_cell.angle_gamma   90.00
#
_symmetry.space_group_name_H-M   'P 1'
#
loop_
_entity.id
_entity.type
_entity.pdbx_description
1 polymer ?
#
loop_
_entity_poly.entity_id
_entity_poly.type
_entity_poly.pdbx_seq_one_letter_code
_entity_poly.pdbx_strand_id
1 'polypeptide(L)'
;MDHQPLVCNAKNCRVELRDKAIVTVYTSLTLDSHTVCFQCARNSGINGPGPYTCPVCRQPLTSGGVLEQKLQPSEEWKNMILCGLSPIDIMECAGRALSFWSYQMNNQVLVSSTHP
;
A
#
# COMPACT_ATOMS: atom_id res chain seq x y z
N MET A 1 4.66 -20.43 6.85
CA MET A 1 3.99 -19.94 5.64
C MET A 1 4.90 -18.90 5.05
N ASP A 2 5.52 -19.17 3.90
CA ASP A 2 6.34 -18.19 3.22
C ASP A 2 5.48 -16.94 2.97
N HIS A 3 5.89 -15.80 3.52
CA HIS A 3 5.20 -14.54 3.30
C HIS A 3 5.35 -14.20 1.82
N GLN A 4 4.28 -14.34 1.04
CA GLN A 4 4.29 -13.83 -0.32
C GLN A 4 4.67 -12.35 -0.29
N PRO A 5 5.65 -11.92 -1.10
CA PRO A 5 6.09 -10.53 -1.08
C PRO A 5 4.99 -9.59 -1.57
N LEU A 6 4.89 -8.39 -0.99
CA LEU A 6 4.18 -7.31 -1.68
C LEU A 6 4.97 -6.93 -2.93
N VAL A 7 4.29 -6.84 -4.07
CA VAL A 7 4.87 -6.31 -5.31
C VAL A 7 4.14 -5.05 -5.73
N CYS A 8 4.83 -4.23 -6.53
CA CYS A 8 4.27 -3.01 -7.12
C CYS A 8 2.95 -3.31 -7.87
N ASN A 9 1.91 -2.51 -7.63
CA ASN A 9 0.64 -2.61 -8.33
C ASN A 9 0.63 -1.89 -9.70
N ALA A 10 1.67 -1.15 -10.06
CA ALA A 10 1.72 -0.47 -11.35
C ALA A 10 1.71 -1.48 -12.50
N LYS A 11 0.96 -1.18 -13.57
CA LYS A 11 0.84 -2.06 -14.74
C LYS A 11 2.23 -2.42 -15.28
N ASN A 12 2.46 -3.71 -15.50
CA ASN A 12 3.73 -4.29 -15.98
C ASN A 12 4.93 -4.10 -15.03
N CYS A 13 4.74 -3.65 -13.79
CA CYS A 13 5.77 -3.64 -12.76
C CYS A 13 5.50 -4.79 -11.77
N ARG A 14 6.50 -5.62 -11.50
CA ARG A 14 6.40 -6.72 -10.51
C ARG A 14 7.55 -6.71 -9.51
N VAL A 15 8.22 -5.55 -9.37
CA VAL A 15 9.27 -5.37 -8.37
C VAL A 15 8.68 -5.62 -6.99
N GLU A 16 9.35 -6.48 -6.24
CA GLU A 16 9.11 -6.68 -4.82
C GLU A 16 9.36 -5.37 -4.05
N LEU A 17 8.41 -5.04 -3.18
CA LEU A 17 8.46 -3.87 -2.33
C LEU A 17 9.10 -4.25 -1.00
N ARG A 18 10.31 -3.75 -0.77
CA ARG A 18 11.08 -3.96 0.45
C ARG A 18 11.26 -2.65 1.19
N ASP A 19 11.32 -2.74 2.52
CA ASP A 19 11.53 -1.65 3.48
C ASP A 19 10.46 -0.54 3.47
N LYS A 20 10.21 0.07 2.31
CA LYS A 20 9.31 1.19 2.09
C LYS A 20 8.60 1.10 0.74
N ALA A 21 7.40 1.64 0.68
CA ALA A 21 6.68 1.84 -0.58
C ALA A 21 5.81 3.09 -0.54
N ILE A 22 5.35 3.52 -1.72
CA ILE A 22 4.34 4.57 -1.82
C ILE A 22 2.95 3.91 -1.82
N VAL A 23 2.09 4.32 -0.90
CA VAL A 23 0.70 3.91 -0.82
C VAL A 23 -0.17 5.08 -1.24
N THR A 24 -1.03 4.87 -2.23
CA THR A 24 -2.08 5.85 -2.58
C THR A 24 -3.32 5.54 -1.75
N VAL A 25 -3.73 6.48 -0.90
CA VAL A 25 -4.85 6.32 0.04
C VAL A 25 -6.03 7.17 -0.40
N TYR A 26 -7.22 6.58 -0.34
CA TYR A 26 -8.48 7.26 -0.62
C TYR A 26 -9.23 7.56 0.67
N THR A 27 -10.29 8.37 0.59
CA THR A 27 -11.16 8.73 1.73
C THR A 27 -11.86 7.53 2.37
N SER A 28 -12.02 6.44 1.62
CA SER A 28 -12.44 5.13 2.10
C SER A 28 -11.20 4.25 2.35
N LEU A 29 -11.29 3.45 3.41
CA LEU A 29 -10.34 2.49 3.97
C LEU A 29 -9.46 1.73 2.97
N THR A 30 -8.44 1.07 3.51
CA THR A 30 -7.34 0.31 2.88
C THR A 30 -7.65 -0.58 1.66
N LEU A 31 -8.91 -0.92 1.39
CA LEU A 31 -9.33 -1.79 0.28
C LEU A 31 -9.12 -1.19 -1.10
N ASP A 32 -9.17 0.14 -1.24
CA ASP A 32 -8.99 0.81 -2.54
C ASP A 32 -7.56 1.35 -2.72
N SER A 33 -6.70 1.13 -1.74
CA SER A 33 -5.35 1.67 -1.72
C SER A 33 -4.41 0.84 -2.58
N HIS A 34 -3.59 1.53 -3.37
CA HIS A 34 -2.59 0.90 -4.25
C HIS A 34 -1.20 1.17 -3.72
N THR A 35 -0.33 0.16 -3.80
CA THR A 35 1.06 0.25 -3.40
C THR A 35 1.97 0.21 -4.61
N VAL A 36 2.84 1.20 -4.77
CA VAL A 36 3.77 1.28 -5.89
C VAL A 36 5.19 1.51 -5.42
N CYS A 37 6.15 1.05 -6.22
CA CYS A 37 7.56 1.34 -5.98
C CYS A 37 7.85 2.83 -6.26
N PHE A 38 8.93 3.34 -5.66
CA PHE A 38 9.34 4.73 -5.85
C PHE A 38 9.58 5.11 -7.31
N GLN A 39 10.08 4.17 -8.13
CA GLN A 39 10.30 4.44 -9.54
C GLN A 39 8.98 4.65 -10.29
N CYS A 40 7.97 3.82 -10.05
CA CYS A 40 6.66 3.99 -10.66
C CYS A 40 5.97 5.26 -10.17
N ALA A 41 6.08 5.58 -8.88
CA ALA A 41 5.59 6.85 -8.32
C ALA A 41 6.25 8.08 -8.98
N ARG A 42 7.57 8.04 -9.15
CA ARG A 42 8.32 9.11 -9.83
C ARG A 42 7.90 9.26 -11.28
N ASN A 43 7.80 8.15 -12.00
CA ASN A 43 7.41 8.15 -13.42
C ASN A 43 5.97 8.65 -13.62
N SER A 44 5.10 8.51 -12.62
CA SER A 44 3.74 9.04 -12.67
C SER A 44 3.62 10.49 -12.18
N GLY A 45 4.69 11.10 -11.69
CA GLY A 45 4.70 12.49 -11.22
C GLY A 45 4.04 12.73 -9.86
N ILE A 46 3.72 11.68 -9.08
CA ILE A 46 3.01 11.83 -7.79
C ILE A 46 3.91 12.33 -6.65
N ASN A 47 5.19 12.57 -6.95
CA ASN A 47 6.20 13.17 -6.09
C ASN A 47 6.53 14.64 -6.49
N GLY A 48 5.86 15.18 -7.52
CA GLY A 48 6.00 16.57 -7.97
C GLY A 48 4.96 17.50 -7.33
N PRO A 49 4.75 18.71 -7.87
CA PRO A 49 3.63 19.57 -7.48
C PRO A 49 2.29 18.91 -7.87
N GLY A 50 1.33 18.85 -6.95
CA GLY A 50 -0.01 18.31 -7.21
C GLY A 50 -0.84 19.14 -8.21
N PRO A 51 -2.05 18.68 -8.58
CA PRO A 51 -2.79 17.51 -8.06
C PRO A 51 -2.26 16.16 -8.57
N TYR A 52 -2.52 15.08 -7.82
CA TYR A 52 -2.01 13.74 -8.12
C TYR A 52 -3.10 12.82 -8.65
N THR A 53 -2.69 11.87 -9.49
CA THR A 53 -3.53 10.79 -9.99
C THR A 53 -2.87 9.46 -9.66
N CYS A 54 -3.65 8.49 -9.20
CA CYS A 54 -3.10 7.17 -8.87
C CYS A 54 -2.50 6.51 -10.13
N PRO A 55 -1.26 6.01 -10.07
CA PRO A 55 -0.61 5.35 -11.21
C PRO A 55 -1.26 4.03 -11.63
N VAL A 56 -2.12 3.46 -10.77
CA VAL A 56 -2.76 2.15 -10.99
C VAL A 56 -4.16 2.32 -11.58
N CYS A 57 -5.10 2.87 -10.80
CA CYS A 57 -6.51 2.98 -11.21
C CYS A 57 -6.86 4.32 -11.87
N ARG A 58 -5.90 5.25 -11.99
CA ARG A 58 -6.06 6.57 -12.63
C ARG A 58 -7.11 7.49 -11.99
N GLN A 59 -7.53 7.20 -10.77
CA GLN A 59 -8.41 8.09 -10.01
C GLN A 59 -7.64 9.26 -9.41
N PRO A 60 -8.25 10.47 -9.32
CA PRO A 60 -7.68 11.61 -8.61
C PRO A 60 -7.45 11.28 -7.13
N LEU A 61 -6.32 11.73 -6.59
CA LEU A 61 -5.99 11.59 -5.17
C LEU A 61 -6.31 12.88 -4.42
N THR A 62 -6.79 12.74 -3.19
CA THR A 62 -7.00 13.87 -2.28
C THR A 62 -5.67 14.44 -1.78
N SER A 63 -5.71 15.63 -1.18
CA SER A 63 -4.56 16.14 -0.43
C SER A 63 -4.18 15.16 0.67
N GLY A 64 -2.92 14.71 0.69
CA GLY A 64 -2.43 13.66 1.59
C GLY A 64 -2.71 12.22 1.13
N GLY A 65 -3.31 12.00 -0.04
CA GLY A 65 -3.59 10.68 -0.60
C GLY A 65 -2.37 9.93 -1.14
N VAL A 66 -1.16 10.42 -0.86
CA VAL A 66 0.12 9.79 -1.21
C VAL A 66 0.96 9.70 0.05
N LEU A 67 1.19 8.49 0.55
CA LEU A 67 1.94 8.24 1.77
C LEU A 67 3.13 7.32 1.50
N GLU A 68 4.26 7.60 2.16
CA GLU A 68 5.36 6.65 2.25
C GLU A 68 5.10 5.72 3.44
N GLN A 69 4.96 4.42 3.17
CA GLN A 69 4.72 3.40 4.18
C GLN A 69 5.98 2.58 4.44
N LYS A 70 6.34 2.42 5.71
CA LYS A 70 7.36 1.44 6.14
C LYS A 70 6.75 0.04 6.19
N LEU A 71 7.29 -0.88 5.39
CA LEU A 71 6.80 -2.25 5.27
C LEU A 71 7.40 -3.20 6.30
N GLN A 72 8.58 -2.85 6.84
CA GLN A 72 9.29 -3.65 7.83
C GLN A 72 9.65 -2.77 9.05
N PRO A 73 8.67 -2.41 9.91
CA PRO A 73 8.93 -1.67 11.14
C PRO A 73 9.73 -2.52 12.14
N SER A 74 10.55 -1.88 12.98
CA SER A 74 11.29 -2.58 14.04
C SER A 74 10.33 -3.01 15.16
N GLU A 75 10.74 -3.98 15.98
CA GLU A 75 9.93 -4.44 17.12
C GLU A 75 9.71 -3.32 18.14
N GLU A 76 10.70 -2.46 18.36
CA GLU A 76 10.56 -1.29 19.23
C GLU A 76 9.50 -0.32 18.72
N TRP A 77 9.47 -0.09 17.40
CA TRP A 77 8.44 0.75 16.77
C TRP A 77 7.05 0.13 16.93
N LYS A 78 6.90 -1.18 16.68
CA LYS A 78 5.62 -1.89 16.86
C LYS A 78 5.13 -1.79 18.30
N ASN A 79 6.01 -2.02 19.28
CA ASN A 79 5.66 -1.88 20.69
C ASN A 79 5.24 -0.45 21.02
N MET A 80 5.99 0.55 20.56
CA MET A 80 5.71 1.95 20.81
C MET A 80 4.33 2.39 20.31
N ILE A 81 3.94 1.99 19.10
CA ILE A 81 2.62 2.37 18.53
C ILE A 81 1.46 1.61 19.18
N LEU A 82 1.70 0.44 19.75
CA LEU A 82 0.68 -0.37 20.42
C LEU A 82 0.48 0.05 21.88
N CYS A 83 1.54 0.53 22.54
CA CYS A 83 1.48 1.02 23.91
C CYS A 83 0.53 2.23 24.03
N GLY A 84 -0.62 2.03 24.69
CA GLY A 84 -1.60 3.08 24.96
C GLY A 84 -2.87 3.00 24.10
N LEU A 85 -2.92 2.10 23.11
CA LEU A 85 -4.15 1.83 22.36
C LEU A 85 -5.09 0.92 23.15
N SER A 86 -6.41 1.13 23.01
CA SER A 86 -7.40 0.22 23.56
C SER A 86 -7.42 -1.10 22.78
N PRO A 87 -7.89 -2.22 23.37
CA PRO A 87 -8.07 -3.46 22.63
C PRO A 87 -8.94 -3.31 21.38
N ILE A 88 -9.92 -2.40 21.40
CA ILE A 88 -10.82 -2.14 20.26
C ILE A 88 -10.02 -1.52 19.11
N ASP A 89 -9.23 -0.48 19.39
CA ASP A 89 -8.43 0.21 18.37
C ASP A 89 -7.39 -0.73 17.75
N ILE A 90 -6.76 -1.58 18.57
CA ILE A 90 -5.79 -2.59 18.11
C ILE A 90 -6.46 -3.55 17.12
N MET A 91 -7.63 -4.08 17.47
CA MET A 91 -8.36 -5.02 16.63
C MET A 91 -8.85 -4.35 15.34
N GLU A 92 -9.26 -3.08 15.38
CA GLU A 92 -9.63 -2.31 14.20
C GLU A 92 -8.44 -2.08 13.26
N CYS A 93 -7.29 -1.68 13.79
CA CYS A 93 -6.04 -1.54 13.02
C CYS A 93 -5.64 -2.87 12.37
N ALA A 94 -5.69 -3.97 13.12
CA ALA A 94 -5.38 -5.30 12.60
C ALA A 94 -6.34 -5.70 11.47
N GLY A 95 -7.64 -5.49 11.64
CA GLY A 95 -8.64 -5.76 10.61
C GLY A 95 -8.38 -4.99 9.32
N ARG A 96 -8.14 -3.67 9.42
CA ARG A 96 -7.83 -2.81 8.25
C ARG A 96 -6.54 -3.25 7.54
N ALA A 97 -5.51 -3.64 8.30
CA ALA A 97 -4.24 -4.13 7.75
C ALA A 97 -4.39 -5.50 7.06
N LEU A 98 -5.20 -6.41 7.62
CA LEU A 98 -5.50 -7.71 7.01
C LEU A 98 -6.32 -7.55 5.73
N SER A 99 -7.31 -6.65 5.73
CA SER A 99 -8.08 -6.29 4.54
C SER A 99 -7.20 -5.73 3.43
N PHE A 100 -6.27 -4.83 3.78
CA PHE A 100 -5.28 -4.31 2.85
C PHE A 100 -4.47 -5.45 2.21
N TRP A 101 -3.89 -6.32 3.05
CA TRP A 101 -3.03 -7.40 2.57
C TRP A 101 -3.78 -8.37 1.66
N SER A 102 -4.98 -8.78 2.05
CA SER A 102 -5.85 -9.64 1.26
C SER A 102 -6.13 -9.05 -0.13
N TYR A 103 -6.43 -7.75 -0.19
CA TYR A 103 -6.63 -7.03 -1.45
C TYR A 103 -5.36 -7.04 -2.32
N GLN A 104 -4.19 -6.78 -1.74
CA GLN A 104 -2.93 -6.82 -2.49
C GLN A 104 -2.64 -8.21 -3.07
N MET A 105 -2.83 -9.28 -2.29
CA MET A 105 -2.61 -10.65 -2.77
C MET A 105 -3.56 -11.01 -3.92
N ASN A 106 -4.85 -10.67 -3.79
CA ASN A 106 -5.84 -10.92 -4.85
C ASN A 106 -5.50 -10.19 -6.15
N ASN A 107 -5.13 -8.90 -6.06
CA ASN A 107 -4.71 -8.13 -7.22
C ASN A 107 -3.49 -8.75 -7.91
N GLN A 108 -2.52 -9.24 -7.14
CA GLN A 108 -1.31 -9.85 -7.69
C GLN A 108 -1.60 -11.14 -8.46
N VAL A 109 -2.54 -11.95 -7.95
CA VAL A 109 -3.03 -13.18 -8.59
C VAL A 109 -3.79 -12.84 -9.88
N LEU A 110 -4.77 -11.94 -9.85
CA LEU A 110 -5.58 -11.59 -11.04
C LEU A 110 -4.74 -11.05 -12.20
N VAL A 111 -3.72 -10.24 -11.92
CA VAL A 111 -2.79 -9.74 -12.94
C VAL A 111 -1.86 -10.86 -13.46
N SER A 112 -1.66 -11.94 -12.71
CA SER A 112 -0.87 -13.11 -13.19
C SER A 112 -1.69 -14.05 -14.07
N SER A 113 -3.01 -14.09 -13.88
CA SER A 113 -3.95 -14.91 -14.66
C SER A 113 -4.35 -14.31 -16.02
N THR A 114 -3.87 -13.11 -16.34
CA THR A 114 -4.26 -12.33 -17.55
C THR A 114 -3.20 -12.33 -18.66
N HIS A 115 -2.27 -13.27 -18.63
CA HIS A 115 -1.44 -13.61 -19.79
C HIS A 115 -2.05 -14.81 -20.53
N PRO A 116 -2.45 -14.69 -21.82
CA PRO A 116 -2.53 -15.83 -22.73
C PRO A 116 -1.14 -16.37 -23.07
#